data_AF-A0A6J4QIA9-F1
#
_entry.id   AF-A0A6J4QIA9-F1
#
_cell.length_a   1.000
_cell.length_b   1.000
_cell.length_c   1.000
_cell.angle_alpha   90.00
_cell.angle_beta   90.00
_cell.angle_gamma   90.00
#
_symmetry.space_group_name_H-M   'P 1'
#
loop_
_entity.id
_entity.type
_entity.pdbx_description
1 polymer ?
#
loop_
_entity_poly.entity_id
_entity_poly.type
_entity_poly.pdbx_seq_one_letter_code
_entity_poly.pdbx_strand_id
1 'polypeptide(L)'
;MGLVELLIALSITASLLTATAFAVDAAFRAYAVNQEQAVLLSKARVALALMTTHVRTTKLHAPDDATLRAQFASGQTVTDTGLAMYDADDNLLRFRYDAAAKRLLVVTPTGTHTLARGVESFSVTMEPMRSAASVRTGGGWDLLKRATIQLTVRTTGSTAPGESTGNQTLTLSGSVMPRRNAW
;
A
#
# COMPACT_ATOMS: atom_id res chain seq x y z
N MET A 1 -49.46 -41.87 -11.39
CA MET A 1 -48.04 -41.50 -11.40
C MET A 1 -47.27 -42.61 -12.09
N GLY A 2 -47.01 -42.45 -13.38
CA GLY A 2 -46.25 -43.38 -14.20
C GLY A 2 -44.74 -43.15 -14.10
N LEU A 3 -43.97 -44.15 -14.52
CA LEU A 3 -42.50 -44.17 -14.47
C LEU A 3 -41.87 -42.98 -15.21
N VAL A 4 -42.51 -42.50 -16.28
CA VAL A 4 -42.09 -41.32 -17.07
C VAL A 4 -42.17 -40.02 -16.26
N GLU A 5 -43.24 -39.81 -15.50
CA GLU A 5 -43.42 -38.60 -14.69
C GLU A 5 -42.37 -38.52 -13.56
N LEU A 6 -41.99 -39.67 -13.01
CA LEU A 6 -40.95 -39.79 -11.99
C LEU A 6 -39.55 -39.52 -12.57
N LEU A 7 -39.26 -39.99 -13.78
CA LEU A 7 -38.02 -39.68 -14.50
C LEU A 7 -37.90 -38.19 -14.85
N ILE A 8 -39.00 -37.57 -15.29
CA ILE A 8 -39.05 -36.12 -15.57
C ILE A 8 -38.79 -35.34 -14.28
N ALA A 9 -39.49 -35.67 -13.20
CA ALA A 9 -39.28 -35.02 -11.90
C ALA A 9 -37.83 -35.17 -11.39
N LEU A 10 -37.22 -36.34 -11.56
CA LEU A 10 -35.82 -36.58 -11.20
C LEU A 10 -34.86 -35.74 -12.06
N SER A 11 -35.11 -35.64 -13.36
CA SER A 11 -34.27 -34.83 -14.26
C SER A 11 -34.32 -33.34 -13.92
N ILE A 12 -35.51 -32.82 -13.59
CA ILE A 12 -35.69 -31.42 -13.19
C ILE A 12 -34.99 -31.17 -11.86
N THR A 13 -35.20 -32.03 -10.85
CA THR A 13 -34.54 -31.89 -9.55
C THR A 13 -33.01 -32.00 -9.64
N ALA A 14 -32.48 -32.89 -10.47
CA ALA A 14 -31.04 -32.99 -10.74
C ALA A 14 -30.49 -31.72 -11.42
N SER A 15 -31.23 -31.14 -12.37
CA SER A 15 -30.83 -29.88 -13.03
C SER A 15 -30.82 -28.70 -12.05
N LEU A 16 -31.82 -28.61 -11.17
CA LEU A 16 -31.90 -27.59 -10.13
C LEU A 16 -30.77 -27.75 -9.11
N LEU A 17 -30.49 -28.98 -8.68
CA LEU A 17 -29.39 -29.26 -7.77
C LEU A 17 -28.05 -28.82 -8.37
N THR A 18 -27.82 -29.12 -9.65
CA THR A 18 -26.60 -28.69 -10.36
C THR A 18 -26.50 -27.16 -10.41
N ALA A 19 -27.58 -26.46 -10.77
CA ALA A 19 -27.61 -25.00 -10.78
C ALA A 19 -27.32 -24.41 -9.39
N THR A 20 -27.90 -24.98 -8.32
CA THR A 20 -27.62 -24.54 -6.95
C THR A 20 -26.18 -24.80 -6.52
N ALA A 21 -25.58 -25.93 -6.93
CA ALA A 21 -24.19 -26.22 -6.64
C ALA A 21 -23.24 -25.20 -7.28
N PHE A 22 -23.49 -24.82 -8.54
CA PHE A 22 -22.74 -23.75 -9.21
C PHE A 22 -22.92 -22.39 -8.53
N ALA A 23 -24.15 -22.04 -8.13
CA ALA A 23 -24.43 -20.79 -7.44
C ALA A 23 -23.72 -20.70 -6.08
N VAL A 24 -23.67 -21.80 -5.33
CA VAL A 24 -22.99 -21.87 -4.03
C VAL A 24 -21.47 -21.78 -4.19
N ASP A 25 -20.87 -22.48 -5.17
CA ASP A 25 -19.43 -22.36 -5.46
C ASP A 25 -19.06 -20.92 -5.83
N ALA A 26 -19.85 -20.28 -6.69
CA ALA A 26 -19.65 -18.88 -7.04
C ALA A 26 -19.75 -17.95 -5.81
N ALA A 27 -20.72 -18.16 -4.93
CA ALA A 27 -20.89 -17.38 -3.70
C ALA A 27 -19.69 -17.52 -2.76
N PHE A 28 -19.14 -18.72 -2.58
CA PHE A 28 -17.95 -18.93 -1.75
C PHE A 28 -16.71 -18.25 -2.33
N ARG A 29 -16.49 -18.32 -3.64
CA ARG A 29 -15.39 -17.62 -4.31
C ARG A 29 -15.50 -16.11 -4.16
N ALA A 30 -16.70 -15.56 -4.38
CA ALA A 30 -16.95 -14.13 -4.20
C ALA A 30 -16.70 -13.68 -2.74
N TYR A 31 -17.13 -14.49 -1.76
CA TYR A 31 -16.86 -14.21 -0.35
C TYR A 31 -15.36 -14.20 -0.04
N ALA A 32 -14.61 -15.19 -0.54
CA ALA A 32 -13.16 -15.27 -0.33
C ALA A 32 -12.42 -14.05 -0.92
N VAL A 33 -12.78 -13.62 -2.13
CA VAL A 33 -12.20 -12.42 -2.77
C VAL A 33 -12.53 -11.16 -1.95
N ASN A 34 -13.77 -10.99 -1.52
CA ASN A 34 -14.18 -9.84 -0.71
C ASN A 34 -13.47 -9.81 0.65
N GLN A 35 -13.28 -10.98 1.27
CA GLN A 35 -12.53 -11.11 2.51
C GLN A 35 -11.05 -10.74 2.31
N GLU A 36 -10.43 -11.20 1.23
CA GLU A 36 -9.05 -10.82 0.86
C GLU A 36 -8.95 -9.31 0.68
N GLN A 37 -9.84 -8.70 -0.10
CA GLN A 37 -9.90 -7.25 -0.33
C GLN A 37 -10.00 -6.46 0.97
N ALA A 38 -10.91 -6.85 1.87
CA ALA A 38 -11.10 -6.18 3.16
C ALA A 38 -9.84 -6.24 4.03
N VAL A 39 -9.18 -7.39 4.09
CA VAL A 39 -7.92 -7.56 4.84
C VAL A 39 -6.80 -6.73 4.23
N LEU A 40 -6.68 -6.73 2.90
CA LEU A 40 -5.64 -5.99 2.18
C LEU A 40 -5.79 -4.48 2.36
N LEU A 41 -7.03 -3.97 2.21
CA LEU A 41 -7.37 -2.57 2.46
C LEU A 41 -7.07 -2.15 3.91
N SER A 42 -7.44 -2.98 4.89
CA SER A 42 -7.18 -2.71 6.31
C SER A 42 -5.69 -2.59 6.57
N LYS A 43 -4.88 -3.55 6.09
CA LYS A 43 -3.42 -3.52 6.23
C LYS A 43 -2.79 -2.32 5.53
N ALA A 44 -3.24 -1.98 4.33
CA ALA A 44 -2.74 -0.84 3.58
C ALA A 44 -3.04 0.50 4.27
N ARG A 45 -4.24 0.65 4.88
CA ARG A 45 -4.59 1.82 5.70
C ARG A 45 -3.71 1.93 6.95
N VAL A 46 -3.48 0.82 7.66
CA VAL A 46 -2.59 0.80 8.82
C VAL A 46 -1.17 1.18 8.42
N ALA A 47 -0.64 0.63 7.33
CA ALA A 47 0.69 0.97 6.83
C ALA A 47 0.81 2.48 6.50
N LEU A 48 -0.17 3.06 5.80
CA LEU A 48 -0.19 4.49 5.48
C LEU A 48 -0.29 5.36 6.75
N ALA A 49 -1.14 4.97 7.71
CA ALA A 49 -1.26 5.66 8.98
C ALA A 49 0.04 5.63 9.80
N LEU A 50 0.73 4.48 9.83
CA LEU A 50 2.04 4.36 10.49
C LEU A 50 3.08 5.25 9.80
N MET A 51 3.18 5.17 8.47
CA MET A 51 4.13 6.00 7.71
C MET A 51 3.89 7.49 7.94
N THR A 52 2.64 7.96 7.82
CA THR A 52 2.31 9.38 8.03
C THR A 52 2.58 9.81 9.48
N THR A 53 2.38 8.93 10.45
CA THR A 53 2.73 9.19 11.85
C THR A 53 4.25 9.32 12.01
N HIS A 54 5.02 8.41 11.44
CA HIS A 54 6.48 8.48 11.49
C HIS A 54 7.01 9.74 10.81
N VAL A 55 6.51 10.12 9.63
CA VAL A 55 6.90 11.39 8.98
C VAL A 55 6.60 12.60 9.88
N ARG A 56 5.55 12.57 10.70
CA ARG A 56 5.25 13.67 11.64
C ARG A 56 6.22 13.73 12.81
N THR A 57 6.66 12.58 13.33
CA THR A 57 7.38 12.49 14.61
C THR A 57 8.90 12.41 14.47
N THR A 58 9.39 11.96 13.32
CA THR A 58 10.82 11.83 12.99
C THR A 58 11.41 13.14 12.47
N LYS A 59 12.74 13.19 12.39
CA LYS A 59 13.56 14.29 11.84
C LYS A 59 14.36 13.79 10.62
N LEU A 60 15.09 14.68 9.96
CA LEU A 60 16.04 14.33 8.90
C LEU A 60 15.43 13.50 7.75
N HIS A 61 14.29 13.96 7.21
CA HIS A 61 13.62 13.26 6.11
C HIS A 61 14.39 13.42 4.80
N ALA A 62 14.66 12.31 4.13
CA ALA A 62 15.34 12.29 2.85
C ALA A 62 14.91 11.09 1.99
N PRO A 63 15.05 11.18 0.67
CA PRO A 63 14.93 10.02 -0.21
C PRO A 63 15.87 8.88 0.22
N ASP A 64 15.47 7.63 -0.01
CA ASP A 64 16.31 6.46 0.24
C ASP A 64 17.39 6.34 -0.84
N ASP A 65 17.06 6.67 -2.09
CA ASP A 65 18.01 6.74 -3.20
C ASP A 65 19.00 7.91 -3.05
N ALA A 66 20.29 7.62 -3.25
CA ALA A 66 21.37 8.60 -3.06
C ALA A 66 21.35 9.72 -4.12
N THR A 67 20.96 9.42 -5.35
CA THR A 67 20.86 10.39 -6.45
C THR A 67 19.71 11.35 -6.19
N LEU A 68 18.54 10.81 -5.83
CA LEU A 68 17.37 11.61 -5.49
C LEU A 68 17.62 12.45 -4.23
N ARG A 69 18.41 11.94 -3.27
CA ARG A 69 18.81 12.70 -2.09
C ARG A 69 19.63 13.95 -2.43
N ALA A 70 20.56 13.85 -3.38
CA ALA A 70 21.33 15.01 -3.85
C ALA A 70 20.42 16.04 -4.55
N GLN A 71 19.47 15.59 -5.38
CA GLN A 71 18.49 16.45 -6.03
C GLN A 71 17.56 17.13 -4.99
N PHE A 72 17.11 16.41 -3.97
CA PHE A 72 16.32 16.95 -2.88
C PHE A 72 17.07 18.05 -2.10
N ALA A 73 18.36 17.80 -1.78
CA ALA A 73 19.22 18.79 -1.13
C ALA A 73 19.47 20.05 -1.99
N SER A 74 19.35 19.92 -3.33
CA SER A 74 19.39 21.05 -4.26
C SER A 74 18.07 21.83 -4.38
N GLY A 75 16.99 21.37 -3.74
CA GLY A 75 15.68 22.01 -3.75
C GLY A 75 14.70 21.49 -4.78
N GLN A 76 14.99 20.35 -5.41
CA GLN A 76 14.07 19.73 -6.35
C GLN A 76 13.06 18.85 -5.63
N THR A 77 11.81 18.89 -6.09
CA THR A 77 10.80 17.90 -5.71
C THR A 77 11.16 16.57 -6.36
N VAL A 78 11.26 15.51 -5.56
CA VAL A 78 11.68 14.18 -6.02
C VAL A 78 10.64 13.13 -5.66
N THR A 79 10.53 12.09 -6.49
CA THR A 79 9.66 10.93 -6.23
C THR A 79 10.52 9.69 -6.13
N ASP A 80 10.49 9.03 -4.97
CA ASP A 80 11.27 7.82 -4.68
C ASP A 80 10.35 6.65 -4.29
N THR A 81 10.89 5.45 -4.32
CA THR A 81 10.27 4.20 -3.83
C THR A 81 10.64 3.90 -2.38
N GLY A 82 11.26 4.86 -1.70
CA GLY A 82 11.64 4.79 -0.31
C GLY A 82 11.68 6.16 0.37
N LEU A 83 11.78 6.13 1.69
CA LEU A 83 11.90 7.32 2.54
C LEU A 83 12.75 6.97 3.75
N ALA A 84 13.86 7.68 3.93
CA ALA A 84 14.73 7.60 5.09
C ALA A 84 14.42 8.76 6.06
N MET A 85 14.44 8.46 7.35
CA MET A 85 14.21 9.43 8.42
C MET A 85 14.89 8.95 9.70
N TYR A 86 15.09 9.86 10.65
CA TYR A 86 15.68 9.54 11.94
C TYR A 86 14.67 9.77 13.05
N ASP A 87 14.56 8.84 13.99
CA ASP A 87 13.68 9.03 15.15
C ASP A 87 14.27 10.03 16.17
N ALA A 88 13.61 10.16 17.31
CA ALA A 88 14.05 11.07 18.37
C ALA A 88 15.38 10.65 19.00
N ASP A 89 15.73 9.36 18.92
CA ASP A 89 16.91 8.74 19.50
C ASP A 89 18.04 8.57 18.47
N ASP A 90 17.93 9.25 17.31
CA ASP A 90 18.87 9.20 16.18
C ASP A 90 19.00 7.80 15.54
N ASN A 91 17.99 6.96 15.71
CA ASN A 91 17.91 5.71 14.97
C ASN A 91 17.37 5.94 13.56
N LEU A 92 18.03 5.30 12.60
CA LEU A 92 17.62 5.34 11.22
C LEU A 92 16.40 4.44 10.98
N LEU A 93 15.33 5.05 10.52
CA LEU A 93 14.11 4.40 10.06
C LEU A 93 13.99 4.57 8.55
N ARG A 94 13.80 3.49 7.81
CA ARG A 94 13.58 3.56 6.35
C ARG A 94 12.33 2.81 5.95
N PHE A 95 11.50 3.44 5.14
CA PHE A 95 10.48 2.74 4.37
C PHE A 95 11.03 2.44 2.99
N ARG A 96 10.90 1.20 2.52
CA ARG A 96 11.40 0.79 1.21
C ARG A 96 10.43 -0.18 0.55
N TYR A 97 10.20 0.03 -0.74
CA TYR A 97 9.47 -0.91 -1.56
C TYR A 97 10.39 -1.98 -2.13
N ASP A 98 10.01 -3.25 -1.94
CA ASP A 98 10.60 -4.41 -2.60
C ASP A 98 9.68 -4.85 -3.75
N ALA A 99 10.05 -4.46 -4.97
CA ALA A 99 9.30 -4.76 -6.18
C ALA A 99 9.32 -6.25 -6.54
N ALA A 100 10.41 -6.96 -6.24
CA ALA A 100 10.54 -8.38 -6.55
C ALA A 100 9.61 -9.22 -5.64
N ALA A 101 9.57 -8.89 -4.35
CA ALA A 101 8.71 -9.58 -3.38
C ALA A 101 7.29 -9.00 -3.28
N LYS A 102 6.99 -7.88 -3.95
CA LYS A 102 5.74 -7.10 -3.86
C LYS A 102 5.36 -6.73 -2.43
N ARG A 103 6.32 -6.17 -1.68
CA ARG A 103 6.19 -5.85 -0.25
C ARG A 103 6.66 -4.44 0.07
N LEU A 104 5.95 -3.80 1.00
CA LEU A 104 6.44 -2.59 1.67
C LEU A 104 7.14 -2.99 2.96
N LEU A 105 8.38 -2.57 3.09
CA LEU A 105 9.24 -2.87 4.23
C LEU A 105 9.47 -1.63 5.07
N VAL A 106 9.60 -1.84 6.38
CA VAL A 106 10.19 -0.89 7.31
C VAL A 106 11.50 -1.48 7.84
N VAL A 107 12.57 -0.73 7.71
CA VAL A 107 13.90 -1.06 8.21
C VAL A 107 14.15 -0.20 9.43
N THR A 108 14.28 -0.87 10.58
CA THR A 108 14.66 -0.29 11.87
C THR A 108 16.05 -0.81 12.25
N PRO A 109 16.71 -0.24 13.28
CA PRO A 109 17.97 -0.80 13.77
C PRO A 109 17.83 -2.25 14.26
N THR A 110 16.64 -2.62 14.74
CA THR A 110 16.33 -3.95 15.27
C THR A 110 16.05 -4.99 14.19
N GLY A 111 15.82 -4.58 12.94
CA GLY A 111 15.57 -5.50 11.85
C GLY A 111 14.71 -4.93 10.73
N THR A 112 14.31 -5.80 9.80
CA THR A 112 13.42 -5.45 8.70
C THR A 112 12.07 -6.13 8.89
N HIS A 113 10.99 -5.35 8.87
CA HIS A 113 9.63 -5.84 9.04
C HIS A 113 8.79 -5.55 7.78
N THR A 114 7.87 -6.46 7.45
CA THR A 114 6.93 -6.26 6.34
C THR A 114 5.67 -5.54 6.84
N LEU A 115 5.42 -4.34 6.32
CA LEU A 115 4.21 -3.55 6.63
C LEU A 115 3.00 -3.99 5.81
N ALA A 116 3.21 -4.19 4.50
CA ALA A 116 2.16 -4.58 3.58
C ALA A 116 2.70 -5.58 2.54
N ARG A 117 1.82 -6.47 2.09
CA ARG A 117 2.07 -7.46 1.03
C ARG A 117 1.08 -7.22 -0.11
N GLY A 118 1.42 -7.67 -1.31
CA GLY A 118 0.58 -7.45 -2.50
C GLY A 118 0.64 -6.01 -2.99
N VAL A 119 1.79 -5.35 -2.78
CA VAL A 119 2.02 -3.97 -3.20
C VAL A 119 2.51 -3.98 -4.65
N GLU A 120 1.74 -3.38 -5.57
CA GLU A 120 2.07 -3.27 -7.00
C GLU A 120 2.89 -2.01 -7.29
N SER A 121 2.60 -0.91 -6.59
CA SER A 121 3.43 0.29 -6.69
C SER A 121 3.42 1.05 -5.38
N PHE A 122 4.57 1.61 -5.06
CA PHE A 122 4.74 2.51 -3.93
C PHE A 122 5.62 3.66 -4.35
N SER A 123 5.19 4.88 -4.06
CA SER A 123 5.96 6.08 -4.32
C SER A 123 5.77 7.11 -3.22
N VAL A 124 6.82 7.88 -2.97
CA VAL A 124 6.85 8.98 -2.03
C VAL A 124 7.39 10.19 -2.77
N THR A 125 6.52 11.17 -3.00
CA THR A 125 6.91 12.48 -3.54
C THR A 125 7.26 13.40 -2.38
N MET A 126 8.49 13.91 -2.37
CA MET A 126 9.04 14.76 -1.31
C MET A 126 9.29 16.16 -1.85
N GLU A 127 8.71 17.16 -1.19
CA GLU A 127 8.92 18.57 -1.50
C GLU A 127 9.87 19.20 -0.48
N PRO A 128 11.00 19.77 -0.90
CA PRO A 128 11.95 20.39 0.00
C PRO A 128 11.49 21.78 0.48
N MET A 129 12.03 22.21 1.61
CA MET A 129 11.89 23.55 2.20
C MET A 129 13.24 24.00 2.77
N ARG A 130 13.42 25.31 2.93
CA ARG A 130 14.57 25.88 3.65
C ARG A 130 14.12 26.33 5.05
N SER A 131 14.95 26.08 6.05
CA SER A 131 14.81 26.60 7.40
C SER A 131 15.03 28.11 7.43
N ALA A 132 14.51 28.79 8.45
CA ALA A 132 14.73 30.22 8.63
C ALA A 132 16.23 30.58 8.75
N ALA A 133 17.04 29.68 9.32
CA ALA A 133 18.49 29.85 9.40
C ALA A 133 19.13 29.75 8.01
N SER A 134 18.78 28.71 7.24
CA SER A 134 19.26 28.52 5.86
C SER A 134 18.89 29.72 4.97
N VAL A 135 17.66 30.24 5.07
CA VAL A 135 17.25 31.44 4.32
C VAL A 135 18.10 32.64 4.67
N ARG A 136 18.42 32.85 5.96
CA ARG A 136 19.22 33.99 6.43
C ARG A 136 20.68 33.91 5.98
N THR A 137 21.28 32.72 5.96
CA THR A 137 22.69 32.52 5.63
C THR A 137 22.95 32.20 4.16
N GLY A 138 21.91 32.06 3.34
CA GLY A 138 22.06 31.55 1.98
C GLY A 138 22.34 30.05 1.90
N GLY A 139 22.05 29.29 2.97
CA GLY A 139 22.26 27.85 3.06
C GLY A 139 21.37 26.99 2.15
N GLY A 140 21.59 25.68 2.15
CA GLY A 140 20.89 24.70 1.30
C GLY A 140 19.46 24.36 1.72
N TRP A 141 18.82 23.46 0.97
CA TRP A 141 17.49 22.94 1.30
C TRP A 141 17.63 21.87 2.36
N ASP A 142 17.21 22.22 3.56
CA ASP A 142 17.49 21.53 4.80
C ASP A 142 16.21 21.16 5.56
N LEU A 143 15.03 21.14 4.92
CA LEU A 143 13.78 20.70 5.56
C LEU A 143 12.85 20.00 4.56
N LEU A 144 11.97 19.14 5.05
CA LEU A 144 10.88 18.57 4.26
C LEU A 144 9.62 19.42 4.41
N LYS A 145 9.07 19.97 3.31
CA LYS A 145 7.79 20.67 3.33
C LYS A 145 6.63 19.70 3.50
N ARG A 146 6.61 18.67 2.65
CA ARG A 146 5.51 17.72 2.51
C ARG A 146 6.03 16.43 1.88
N ALA A 147 5.54 15.30 2.39
CA ALA A 147 5.64 14.01 1.72
C ALA A 147 4.23 13.57 1.26
N THR A 148 4.10 13.19 0.01
CA THR A 148 2.91 12.58 -0.57
C THR A 148 3.22 11.11 -0.86
N ILE A 149 2.58 10.22 -0.12
CA ILE A 149 2.76 8.78 -0.19
C ILE A 149 1.61 8.20 -1.02
N GLN A 150 1.94 7.44 -2.04
CA GLN A 150 0.98 6.69 -2.84
C GLN A 150 1.31 5.20 -2.74
N LEU A 151 0.33 4.41 -2.32
CA LEU A 151 0.43 2.97 -2.12
C LEU A 151 -0.67 2.27 -2.92
N THR A 152 -0.26 1.46 -3.88
CA THR A 152 -1.17 0.66 -4.70
C THR A 152 -1.01 -0.81 -4.36
N VAL A 153 -2.13 -1.45 -4.04
CA VAL A 153 -2.20 -2.85 -3.67
C VAL A 153 -3.17 -3.60 -4.58
N ARG A 154 -2.94 -4.90 -4.76
CA ARG A 154 -3.73 -5.75 -5.65
C ARG A 154 -4.08 -7.07 -4.99
N THR A 155 -5.30 -7.53 -5.20
CA THR A 155 -5.75 -8.86 -4.76
C THR A 155 -5.26 -9.96 -5.70
N THR A 156 -5.14 -11.16 -5.15
CA THR A 156 -4.67 -12.33 -5.89
C THR A 156 -5.80 -13.31 -6.26
N GLY A 157 -6.97 -13.21 -5.62
CA GLY A 157 -8.13 -14.03 -5.94
C GLY A 157 -8.70 -13.78 -7.34
N SER A 158 -9.15 -14.84 -8.00
CA SER A 158 -9.93 -14.76 -9.24
C SER A 158 -11.41 -15.02 -8.94
N THR A 159 -12.29 -14.17 -9.44
CA THR A 159 -13.74 -14.42 -9.42
C THR A 159 -14.14 -15.48 -10.45
N ALA A 160 -15.41 -15.89 -10.40
CA ALA A 160 -16.00 -16.81 -11.37
C ALA A 160 -15.87 -16.26 -12.81
N PRO A 161 -15.84 -17.15 -13.83
CA PRO A 161 -15.81 -16.72 -15.23
C PRO A 161 -16.99 -15.80 -15.54
N GLY A 162 -16.72 -14.56 -15.97
CA GLY A 162 -17.73 -13.55 -16.30
C GLY A 162 -17.81 -12.37 -15.32
N GLU A 163 -17.19 -12.45 -14.14
CA GLU A 163 -17.08 -11.32 -13.22
C GLU A 163 -15.75 -10.59 -13.38
N SER A 164 -15.79 -9.27 -13.58
CA SER A 164 -14.59 -8.40 -13.68
C SER A 164 -13.89 -8.14 -12.34
N THR A 165 -14.41 -8.72 -11.25
CA THR A 165 -14.17 -8.27 -9.87
C THR A 165 -12.99 -8.95 -9.15
N GLY A 166 -12.39 -10.00 -9.72
CA GLY A 166 -11.33 -10.78 -9.04
C GLY A 166 -10.03 -10.01 -8.82
N ASN A 167 -9.59 -9.28 -9.84
CA ASN A 167 -8.26 -8.70 -9.86
C ASN A 167 -8.31 -7.18 -9.66
N GLN A 168 -8.82 -6.75 -8.51
CA GLN A 168 -8.97 -5.34 -8.19
C GLN A 168 -7.66 -4.73 -7.70
N THR A 169 -7.40 -3.54 -8.23
CA THR A 169 -6.28 -2.70 -7.81
C THR A 169 -6.84 -1.53 -7.03
N LEU A 170 -6.32 -1.33 -5.83
CA LEU A 170 -6.69 -0.21 -4.97
C LEU A 170 -5.47 0.69 -4.76
N THR A 171 -5.65 1.98 -4.97
CA THR A 171 -4.62 2.99 -4.66
C THR A 171 -5.07 3.84 -3.47
N LEU A 172 -4.22 3.90 -2.46
CA LEU A 172 -4.33 4.81 -1.33
C LEU A 172 -3.31 5.93 -1.50
N SER A 173 -3.71 7.15 -1.19
CA SER A 173 -2.82 8.32 -1.18
C SER A 173 -2.94 9.04 0.15
N GLY A 174 -1.81 9.49 0.68
CA GLY A 174 -1.73 10.23 1.92
C GLY A 174 -0.70 11.34 1.80
N SER A 175 -1.06 12.55 2.22
CA SER A 175 -0.16 13.69 2.25
C SER A 175 0.08 14.12 3.68
N VAL A 176 1.33 14.39 4.02
CA VAL A 176 1.73 14.72 5.38
C VAL A 176 2.86 15.74 5.40
N MET A 177 2.77 16.67 6.37
CA MET A 177 3.85 17.60 6.69
C MET A 177 4.49 17.17 8.02
N PRO A 178 5.83 17.21 8.13
CA PRO A 178 6.52 16.89 9.39
C PRO A 178 6.19 17.93 10.47
N ARG A 179 5.98 17.48 11.71
CA ARG A 179 5.84 18.38 12.87
C ARG A 179 7.20 18.69 13.50
N ARG A 180 8.08 17.68 13.53
CA ARG A 180 9.49 17.85 13.83
C ARG A 180 10.25 17.89 12.51
N ASN A 181 10.71 19.07 12.15
CA ASN A 181 11.47 19.29 10.93
C ASN A 181 12.77 19.94 11.37
N ALA A 182 13.66 19.12 11.92
CA ALA A 182 14.99 19.52 12.33
C ALA A 182 15.96 18.71 11.48
N TRP A 183 16.97 19.37 10.94
CA TRP A 183 18.03 18.77 10.15
C TRP A 183 19.36 19.10 10.83
#